data_AF-A0A220MJ81-F1
#
_entry.id   AF-A0A220MJ81-F1
#
_cell.length_a   1.000
_cell.length_b   1.000
_cell.length_c   1.000
_cell.angle_alpha   90.00
_cell.angle_beta   90.00
_cell.angle_gamma   90.00
#
_symmetry.space_group_name_H-M   'P 1'
#
loop_
_entity.id
_entity.type
_entity.pdbx_description
1 polymer ?
#
loop_
_entity_poly.entity_id
_entity_poly.type
_entity_poly.pdbx_seq_one_letter_code
_entity_poly.pdbx_strand_id
1 'polypeptide(L)'
;MEEIKQMNKDIFRENLLKTIEEISKKKRLIFNDCKFVIEPVKEKDKPLNGADDMMRLNILSKENIGNKQLTLDNTVNLLCGLQPLVPIWIDVFFVEMNENAAIFKLRCSLRFRKPTLLRNAETGHAPFKAIIDEIF
;
A
#
# COMPACT_ATOMS: atom_id res chain seq x y z
N MET A 1 3.59 -16.87 17.76
CA MET A 1 3.28 -16.00 16.61
C MET A 1 4.10 -16.52 15.45
N GLU A 2 3.47 -17.09 14.42
CA GLU A 2 4.23 -17.49 13.23
C GLU A 2 4.79 -16.22 12.59
N GLU A 3 6.11 -16.09 12.54
CA GLU A 3 6.75 -15.07 11.73
C GLU A 3 6.31 -15.28 10.28
N ILE A 4 5.75 -14.24 9.65
CA ILE A 4 5.50 -14.26 8.21
C ILE A 4 6.87 -14.39 7.53
N LYS A 5 7.26 -15.61 7.19
CA LYS A 5 8.57 -15.91 6.60
C LYS A 5 8.69 -15.42 5.16
N GLN A 6 7.57 -15.09 4.51
CA GLN A 6 7.52 -14.64 3.12
C GLN A 6 6.41 -13.61 2.90
N MET A 7 6.71 -12.54 2.17
CA MET A 7 5.72 -11.62 1.61
C MET A 7 5.72 -11.85 0.10
N ASN A 8 4.62 -12.34 -0.43
CA ASN A 8 4.39 -12.51 -1.86
C ASN A 8 3.17 -11.68 -2.30
N LYS A 9 2.89 -11.66 -3.59
CA LYS A 9 1.75 -10.91 -4.15
C LYS A 9 0.40 -11.30 -3.55
N ASP A 10 0.19 -12.57 -3.22
CA ASP A 10 -1.10 -13.05 -2.70
C ASP A 10 -1.32 -12.59 -1.26
N ILE A 11 -0.31 -12.73 -0.39
CA ILE A 11 -0.35 -12.23 0.99
C ILE A 11 -0.52 -10.71 1.00
N PHE A 12 0.24 -10.01 0.14
CA PHE A 12 0.13 -8.56 0.03
C PHE A 12 -1.26 -8.11 -0.45
N ARG A 13 -1.84 -8.81 -1.45
CA ARG A 13 -3.20 -8.56 -1.93
C ARG A 13 -4.22 -8.77 -0.81
N GLU A 14 -4.14 -9.90 -0.11
CA GLU A 14 -5.07 -10.23 0.98
C GLU A 14 -4.99 -9.18 2.09
N ASN A 15 -3.78 -8.77 2.47
CA ASN A 15 -3.58 -7.75 3.50
C ASN A 15 -4.15 -6.39 3.07
N LEU A 16 -3.95 -5.97 1.82
CA LEU A 16 -4.55 -4.74 1.29
C LEU A 16 -6.10 -4.82 1.31
N LEU A 17 -6.67 -5.95 0.90
CA LEU A 17 -8.12 -6.15 0.91
C LEU A 17 -8.70 -6.10 2.34
N LYS A 18 -8.02 -6.68 3.33
CA LYS A 18 -8.42 -6.59 4.73
C LYS A 18 -8.43 -5.14 5.23
N THR A 19 -7.42 -4.35 4.87
CA THR A 19 -7.39 -2.92 5.23
C THR A 19 -8.51 -2.14 4.56
N ILE A 20 -8.82 -2.43 3.30
CA ILE A 20 -9.97 -1.83 2.60
C ILE A 20 -11.28 -2.21 3.28
N GLU A 21 -11.45 -3.47 3.66
CA GLU A 21 -12.64 -3.95 4.36
C GLU A 21 -12.82 -3.24 5.71
N GLU A 22 -11.72 -3.04 6.46
CA GLU A 22 -11.73 -2.29 7.72
C GLU A 22 -12.26 -0.86 7.52
N ILE A 23 -11.70 -0.14 6.55
CA ILE A 23 -12.13 1.23 6.20
C ILE A 23 -13.59 1.24 5.74
N SER A 24 -13.96 0.29 4.89
CA SER A 24 -15.29 0.20 4.28
C SER A 24 -16.37 -0.08 5.32
N LYS A 25 -16.11 -0.99 6.26
CA LYS A 25 -17.02 -1.28 7.38
C LYS A 25 -17.22 -0.04 8.25
N LYS A 26 -16.14 0.68 8.57
CA LYS A 26 -16.23 1.84 9.46
C LYS A 26 -16.88 3.06 8.81
N LYS A 27 -16.62 3.28 7.52
CA LYS A 27 -17.24 4.36 6.73
C LYS A 27 -18.57 3.98 6.06
N ARG A 28 -19.02 2.73 6.22
CA ARG A 28 -20.24 2.16 5.59
C ARG A 28 -20.27 2.33 4.06
N LEU A 29 -19.13 2.09 3.43
CA LEU A 29 -18.98 2.22 1.98
C LEU A 29 -19.59 1.00 1.26
N ILE A 30 -20.23 1.24 0.12
CA ILE A 30 -20.74 0.21 -0.78
C ILE A 30 -20.20 0.52 -2.17
N PHE A 31 -19.43 -0.40 -2.73
CA PHE A 31 -18.82 -0.28 -4.05
C PHE A 31 -18.62 -1.66 -4.67
N ASN A 32 -18.57 -1.71 -6.00
CA ASN A 32 -18.33 -2.96 -6.75
C ASN A 32 -16.90 -3.03 -7.29
N ASP A 33 -16.19 -1.91 -7.32
CA ASP A 33 -14.81 -1.82 -7.76
C ASP A 33 -14.01 -0.88 -6.84
N CYS A 34 -12.69 -1.05 -6.80
CA CYS A 34 -11.80 -0.14 -6.11
C CYS A 34 -10.59 0.22 -6.96
N LYS A 35 -10.15 1.47 -6.85
CA LYS A 35 -8.94 1.98 -7.50
C LYS A 35 -7.99 2.57 -6.48
N PHE A 36 -6.72 2.61 -6.85
CA PHE A 36 -5.64 3.05 -5.98
C PHE A 36 -4.84 4.17 -6.61
N VAL A 37 -4.58 5.20 -5.82
CA VAL A 37 -3.60 6.24 -6.12
C VAL A 37 -2.42 6.05 -5.17
N ILE A 38 -1.21 5.94 -5.71
CA ILE A 38 -0.01 5.70 -4.91
C ILE A 38 0.73 7.02 -4.69
N GLU A 39 1.04 7.32 -3.44
CA GLU A 39 1.81 8.50 -3.03
C GLU A 39 3.05 8.06 -2.23
N PRO A 40 4.23 7.94 -2.87
CA PRO A 40 5.45 7.57 -2.18
C PRO A 40 5.94 8.70 -1.28
N VAL A 41 6.33 8.35 -0.06
CA VAL A 41 6.78 9.28 0.97
C VAL A 41 8.25 9.02 1.29
N LYS A 42 9.06 10.08 1.14
CA LYS A 42 10.45 10.08 1.60
C LYS A 42 10.49 10.38 3.10
N GLU A 43 10.88 9.39 3.89
CA GLU A 43 11.08 9.57 5.33
C GLU A 43 12.28 10.48 5.60
N LYS A 44 12.08 11.51 6.42
CA LYS A 44 13.15 12.43 6.84
C LYS A 44 14.25 11.64 7.57
N ASP A 45 15.51 11.92 7.25
CA ASP A 45 16.70 11.35 7.90
C ASP A 45 16.80 9.81 7.82
N LYS A 46 16.06 9.16 6.91
CA LYS A 46 16.17 7.73 6.64
C LYS A 46 16.80 7.52 5.25
N PRO A 47 18.07 7.06 5.17
CA PRO A 47 18.71 6.84 3.88
C PRO A 47 18.03 5.70 3.12
N LEU A 48 18.02 5.85 1.80
CA LEU A 48 17.63 4.83 0.85
C LEU A 48 18.85 3.97 0.52
N ASN A 49 18.66 2.67 0.35
CA ASN A 49 19.69 1.79 -0.22
C ASN A 49 19.50 1.63 -1.74
N GLY A 50 20.38 0.87 -2.40
CA GLY A 50 20.29 0.68 -3.85
C GLY A 50 18.97 0.05 -4.34
N ALA A 51 18.36 -0.84 -3.55
CA ALA A 51 17.06 -1.43 -3.89
C ALA A 51 15.93 -0.40 -3.75
N ASP A 52 15.99 0.43 -2.71
CA ASP A 52 15.05 1.53 -2.48
C ASP A 52 15.11 2.55 -3.64
N ASP A 53 16.32 2.91 -4.09
CA ASP A 53 16.51 3.82 -5.21
C ASP A 53 16.04 3.22 -6.54
N MET A 54 16.28 1.93 -6.78
CA MET A 54 15.76 1.25 -7.96
C MET A 54 14.23 1.29 -8.00
N MET A 55 13.55 0.97 -6.88
CA MET A 55 12.10 1.07 -6.79
C MET A 55 11.62 2.50 -7.01
N ARG A 56 12.25 3.48 -6.38
CA ARG A 56 11.90 4.90 -6.50
C ARG A 56 11.98 5.39 -7.95
N LEU A 57 13.07 5.06 -8.64
CA LEU A 57 13.35 5.57 -9.98
C LEU A 57 12.57 4.83 -11.07
N ASN A 58 12.40 3.52 -10.94
CA ASN A 58 11.87 2.68 -12.01
C ASN A 58 10.40 2.30 -11.80
N ILE A 59 10.00 2.04 -10.56
CA ILE A 59 8.68 1.47 -10.25
C ILE A 59 7.71 2.55 -9.76
N LEU A 60 8.17 3.43 -8.85
CA LEU A 60 7.40 4.54 -8.29
C LEU A 60 7.65 5.86 -9.03
N SER A 61 8.07 5.77 -10.30
CA SER A 61 8.27 6.92 -11.17
C SER A 61 6.95 7.63 -11.46
N LYS A 62 7.01 8.93 -11.77
CA LYS A 62 5.82 9.70 -12.18
C LYS A 62 5.10 9.08 -13.38
N GLU A 63 5.84 8.47 -14.30
CA GLU A 63 5.27 7.76 -15.45
C GLU A 63 4.39 6.59 -15.01
N ASN A 64 4.77 5.88 -13.95
CA ASN A 64 4.02 4.73 -13.46
C ASN A 64 2.85 5.09 -12.55
N ILE A 65 2.99 6.13 -11.71
CA ILE A 65 2.00 6.42 -10.65
C ILE A 65 1.42 7.84 -10.67
N GLY A 66 2.04 8.78 -11.38
CA GLY A 66 1.95 10.22 -11.11
C GLY A 66 0.59 10.89 -11.24
N ASN A 67 -0.45 10.18 -11.72
CA ASN A 67 -1.89 10.56 -11.68
C ASN A 67 -2.78 9.35 -12.00
N LYS A 68 -2.30 8.11 -11.78
CA LYS A 68 -3.01 6.91 -12.23
C LYS A 68 -3.93 6.38 -11.13
N GLN A 69 -5.15 6.05 -11.52
CA GLN A 69 -6.05 5.21 -10.74
C GLN A 69 -5.79 3.75 -11.13
N LEU A 70 -5.01 3.05 -10.32
CA LEU A 70 -4.58 1.68 -10.59
C LEU A 70 -5.64 0.69 -10.11
N THR A 71 -5.77 -0.43 -10.81
CA THR A 71 -6.52 -1.59 -10.31
C THR A 71 -5.78 -2.24 -9.14
N LEU A 72 -6.47 -3.11 -8.39
CA LEU A 72 -5.85 -3.93 -7.35
C LEU A 72 -4.64 -4.70 -7.90
N ASP A 73 -4.80 -5.37 -9.03
CA ASP A 73 -3.75 -6.20 -9.64
C ASP A 73 -2.53 -5.38 -10.04
N ASN A 74 -2.75 -4.22 -10.67
CA ASN A 74 -1.64 -3.33 -11.05
C ASN A 74 -0.93 -2.78 -9.82
N THR A 75 -1.66 -2.45 -8.76
CA THR A 75 -1.12 -1.96 -7.50
C THR A 75 -0.25 -3.02 -6.81
N VAL A 76 -0.75 -4.25 -6.71
CA VAL A 76 0.00 -5.39 -6.14
C VAL A 76 1.23 -5.70 -6.99
N ASN A 77 1.09 -5.75 -8.33
CA ASN A 77 2.22 -6.01 -9.23
C ASN A 77 3.32 -4.96 -9.11
N LEU A 78 2.95 -3.70 -8.96
CA LEU A 78 3.87 -2.58 -8.83
C LEU A 78 4.58 -2.62 -7.47
N LEU A 79 3.85 -2.68 -6.36
CA LEU A 79 4.42 -2.62 -5.01
C LEU A 79 5.14 -3.90 -4.58
N CYS A 80 4.86 -5.04 -5.23
CA CYS A 80 5.56 -6.31 -5.03
C CYS A 80 6.58 -6.64 -6.14
N GLY A 81 7.00 -5.65 -6.94
CA GLY A 81 7.95 -5.86 -8.05
C GLY A 81 9.30 -6.45 -7.62
N LEU A 82 9.68 -6.32 -6.34
CA LEU A 82 10.89 -6.86 -5.74
C LEU A 82 10.63 -7.86 -4.61
N GLN A 83 9.51 -8.59 -4.65
CA GLN A 83 9.19 -9.57 -3.62
C GLN A 83 10.41 -10.46 -3.27
N PRO A 84 10.71 -10.68 -1.98
CA PRO A 84 9.85 -10.40 -0.83
C PRO A 84 10.00 -8.99 -0.23
N LEU A 85 10.70 -8.07 -0.91
CA LEU A 85 10.81 -6.68 -0.48
C LEU A 85 9.57 -5.89 -0.89
N VAL A 86 8.90 -5.28 0.09
CA VAL A 86 7.74 -4.38 -0.10
C VAL A 86 7.94 -3.12 0.74
N PRO A 87 7.15 -2.04 0.53
CA PRO A 87 7.25 -0.84 1.36
C PRO A 87 7.16 -1.20 2.85
N ILE A 88 8.05 -0.64 3.66
CA ILE A 88 8.14 -0.96 5.09
C ILE A 88 6.87 -0.55 5.87
N TRP A 89 6.09 0.40 5.35
CA TRP A 89 4.75 0.77 5.82
C TRP A 89 3.91 1.30 4.66
N ILE A 90 2.58 1.12 4.75
CA ILE A 90 1.59 1.67 3.84
C ILE A 90 0.39 2.16 4.66
N ASP A 91 0.11 3.45 4.59
CA ASP A 91 -1.09 4.05 5.15
C ASP A 91 -2.17 4.12 4.05
N VAL A 92 -3.35 3.59 4.35
CA VAL A 92 -4.47 3.48 3.40
C VAL A 92 -5.58 4.44 3.79
N PHE A 93 -5.91 5.34 2.87
CA PHE A 93 -6.94 6.37 3.05
C PHE A 93 -8.06 6.13 2.05
N PHE A 94 -9.30 6.26 2.49
CA PHE A 94 -10.40 6.46 1.55
C PHE A 94 -10.39 7.92 1.07
N VAL A 95 -10.50 8.13 -0.24
CA VAL A 95 -10.48 9.46 -0.85
C VAL A 95 -11.91 9.88 -1.20
N GLU A 96 -12.53 9.15 -2.12
CA GLU A 96 -13.87 9.49 -2.63
C GLU A 96 -14.52 8.29 -3.31
N MET A 97 -15.81 8.43 -3.59
CA MET A 97 -16.54 7.55 -4.50
C MET A 97 -16.54 8.17 -5.90
N ASN A 98 -16.21 7.38 -6.92
CA ASN A 98 -16.41 7.72 -8.32
C ASN A 98 -17.41 6.73 -8.92
N GLU A 99 -18.65 7.16 -9.09
CA GLU A 99 -19.78 6.28 -9.47
C GLU A 99 -19.88 5.05 -8.53
N ASN A 100 -19.56 3.86 -9.04
CA ASN A 100 -19.58 2.58 -8.31
C ASN A 100 -18.19 2.11 -7.85
N ALA A 101 -17.15 2.94 -8.06
CA ALA A 101 -15.78 2.63 -7.69
C ALA A 101 -15.32 3.47 -6.48
N ALA A 102 -14.80 2.82 -5.45
CA ALA A 102 -14.16 3.50 -4.33
C ALA A 102 -12.68 3.81 -4.64
N ILE A 103 -12.27 5.05 -4.43
CA ILE A 103 -10.88 5.48 -4.63
C ILE A 103 -10.14 5.48 -3.30
N PHE A 104 -9.05 4.74 -3.22
CA PHE A 104 -8.17 4.69 -2.06
C PHE A 104 -6.80 5.28 -2.40
N LYS A 105 -6.23 6.04 -1.46
CA LYS A 105 -4.85 6.52 -1.53
C LYS A 105 -3.96 5.61 -0.69
N LEU A 106 -2.86 5.15 -1.28
CA LEU A 106 -1.80 4.41 -0.62
C LEU A 106 -0.60 5.34 -0.43
N ARG A 107 -0.46 5.92 0.77
CA ARG A 107 0.79 6.60 1.13
C ARG A 107 1.77 5.53 1.59
N CYS A 108 2.91 5.41 0.93
CA CYS A 108 3.84 4.33 1.24
C CYS A 108 5.28 4.81 1.41
N SER A 109 6.04 4.11 2.23
CA SER A 109 7.48 4.38 2.35
C SER A 109 8.21 4.09 1.05
N LEU A 110 9.21 4.91 0.74
CA LEU A 110 10.23 4.59 -0.27
C LEU A 110 11.21 3.49 0.15
N ARG A 111 11.13 2.98 1.37
CA ARG A 111 12.06 1.96 1.90
C ARG A 111 11.43 0.58 1.80
N PHE A 112 12.03 -0.30 1.00
CA PHE A 112 11.57 -1.64 0.72
C PHE A 112 12.30 -2.66 1.59
N ARG A 113 11.57 -3.41 2.41
CA ARG A 113 12.17 -4.29 3.42
C ARG A 113 11.55 -5.67 3.40
N LYS A 114 12.28 -6.62 3.99
CA LYS A 114 11.83 -8.01 4.19
C LYS A 114 10.65 -8.06 5.16
N PRO A 115 9.84 -9.13 5.12
CA PRO A 115 8.65 -9.30 5.98
C PRO A 115 8.90 -9.03 7.47
N THR A 116 10.03 -9.50 8.00
CA THR A 116 10.40 -9.37 9.42
C THR A 116 10.66 -7.94 9.88
N LEU A 117 10.80 -6.98 8.95
CA LEU A 117 11.07 -5.58 9.24
C LEU A 117 9.87 -4.68 8.92
N LEU A 118 8.76 -5.24 8.43
CA LEU A 118 7.58 -4.47 8.11
C LEU A 118 6.96 -3.90 9.40
N ARG A 119 6.50 -2.66 9.32
CA ARG A 119 5.72 -2.02 10.37
C ARG A 119 4.25 -2.45 10.29
N ASN A 120 3.46 -1.98 11.23
CA ASN A 120 2.03 -2.26 11.32
C ASN A 120 1.74 -3.76 11.49
N ALA A 121 2.65 -4.51 12.14
CA ALA A 121 2.46 -5.93 12.42
C ALA A 121 1.28 -6.15 13.38
N GLU A 122 1.03 -5.20 14.26
CA GLU A 122 -0.08 -5.17 15.20
C GLU A 122 -1.47 -5.12 14.55
N THR A 123 -1.57 -4.74 13.27
CA THR A 123 -2.84 -4.78 12.52
C THR A 123 -3.22 -6.19 12.10
N GLY A 124 -2.29 -7.15 12.16
CA GLY A 124 -2.45 -8.51 11.64
C GLY A 124 -2.34 -8.60 10.12
N HIS A 125 -2.07 -7.50 9.43
CA HIS A 125 -2.00 -7.43 7.98
C HIS A 125 -0.93 -6.42 7.50
N ALA A 126 0.29 -6.53 8.05
CA ALA A 126 1.44 -5.71 7.64
C ALA A 126 1.71 -5.79 6.11
N PRO A 127 2.22 -4.73 5.47
CA PRO A 127 2.67 -3.45 6.05
C PRO A 127 1.57 -2.39 6.20
N PHE A 128 0.29 -2.77 6.11
CA PHE A 128 -0.80 -1.81 5.94
C PHE A 128 -1.39 -1.33 7.27
N LYS A 129 -1.85 -0.07 7.25
CA LYS A 129 -2.63 0.55 8.31
C LYS A 129 -3.81 1.31 7.70
N ALA A 130 -5.01 1.05 8.20
CA ALA A 130 -6.20 1.80 7.84
C ALA A 130 -6.17 3.19 8.52
N ILE A 131 -6.38 4.25 7.74
CA ILE A 131 -6.52 5.62 8.24
C ILE A 131 -7.98 6.03 8.12
N ILE A 132 -8.64 6.14 9.27
CA ILE A 132 -10.10 6.25 9.34
C ILE A 132 -10.55 7.65 9.79
N ASP A 133 -9.70 8.36 10.54
CA ASP A 133 -10.08 9.52 11.36
C ASP A 133 -9.51 10.87 10.88
N GLU A 134 -9.09 11.02 9.63
CA GLU A 134 -8.71 12.36 9.12
C GLU A 134 -9.95 13.19 8.78
N ILE A 135 -10.18 14.23 9.59
CA ILE A 135 -10.98 15.42 9.25
C ILE A 135 -10.13 16.20 8.24
N PHE A 136 -10.55 16.24 6.98
CA PHE A 136 -10.00 17.15 5.97
C PHE A 136 -10.54 18.57 6.16
#